data_AF-A0A6J4HGJ6-F1
#
_entry.id   AF-A0A6J4HGJ6-F1
#
_cell.length_a   1.000
_cell.length_b   1.000
_cell.length_c   1.000
_cell.angle_alpha   90.00
_cell.angle_beta   90.00
_cell.angle_gamma   90.00
#
_symmetry.space_group_name_H-M   'P 1'
#
loop_
_entity.id
_entity.type
_entity.pdbx_description
1 polymer ?
#
loop_
_entity_poly.entity_id
_entity_poly.type
_entity_poly.pdbx_seq_one_letter_code
_entity_poly.pdbx_strand_id
1 'polypeptide(L)'
;MRRYGRGVDAATIAGLLADPARLKVVAALALGAGTIEDVAGAAGLPLKDVALAARRLARAGLVSRDGHALALHTDRFGAAARAAADAAPPPEPLSSDPAEDAVLSAFVRDGRLVSIPAQHGKRRVVLEHLARVFEPGVRYPEREVNALLAVWHPDVAALRRYLVDEGLLTREAGVYWRSGGRVDV
;
A
#
# COMPACT_ATOMS: atom_id res chain seq x y z
N MET A 1 -2.86 34.46 -19.67
CA MET A 1 -3.06 33.08 -19.18
C MET A 1 -1.91 32.70 -18.25
N ARG A 2 -2.13 32.78 -16.93
CA ARG A 2 -1.15 32.35 -15.92
C ARG A 2 -1.13 30.82 -15.87
N ARG A 3 0.03 30.21 -16.09
CA ARG A 3 0.26 28.79 -15.77
C ARG A 3 0.09 28.65 -14.25
N TYR A 4 -1.00 28.05 -13.79
CA TYR A 4 -1.05 27.51 -12.44
C TYR A 4 0.08 26.48 -12.35
N GLY A 5 1.11 26.79 -11.55
CA GLY A 5 2.27 25.92 -11.39
C GLY A 5 1.79 24.55 -10.96
N ARG A 6 2.28 23.49 -11.62
CA ARG A 6 2.13 22.13 -11.09
C ARG A 6 2.59 22.17 -9.64
N GLY A 7 1.73 21.73 -8.72
CA GLY A 7 2.16 21.46 -7.35
C GLY A 7 3.34 20.48 -7.35
N VAL A 8 4.14 20.51 -6.28
CA VAL A 8 5.24 19.56 -6.10
C VAL A 8 4.71 18.13 -6.11
N ASP A 9 5.35 17.24 -6.86
CA ASP A 9 4.97 15.82 -6.94
C ASP A 9 5.56 14.99 -5.78
N ALA A 10 5.00 13.80 -5.55
CA ALA A 10 5.39 12.94 -4.44
C ALA A 10 6.87 12.50 -4.51
N ALA A 11 7.40 12.24 -5.71
CA ALA A 11 8.78 11.85 -5.91
C ALA A 11 9.76 12.98 -5.53
N THR A 12 9.43 14.22 -5.89
CA THR A 12 10.20 15.41 -5.53
C THR A 12 10.19 15.64 -4.02
N ILE A 13 9.04 15.47 -3.36
CA ILE A 13 8.95 15.53 -1.90
C ILE A 13 9.87 14.48 -1.27
N ALA A 14 9.79 13.22 -1.71
CA ALA A 14 10.63 12.14 -1.20
C ALA A 14 12.13 12.45 -1.38
N GLY A 15 12.53 12.96 -2.55
CA GLY A 15 13.91 13.37 -2.82
C GLY A 15 14.39 14.56 -1.97
N LEU A 16 13.50 15.50 -1.64
CA LEU A 16 13.83 16.57 -0.71
C LEU A 16 14.02 16.03 0.71
N LEU A 17 13.15 15.13 1.17
CA LEU A 17 13.20 14.57 2.53
C LEU A 17 14.26 13.48 2.72
N ALA A 18 14.88 12.99 1.65
CA ALA A 18 16.02 12.06 1.76
C ALA A 18 17.26 12.69 2.45
N ASP A 19 17.32 14.01 2.55
CA ASP A 19 18.36 14.72 3.28
C ASP A 19 18.01 14.85 4.77
N PRO A 20 18.90 14.41 5.69
CA PRO A 20 18.61 14.39 7.11
C PRO A 20 18.28 15.76 7.71
N ALA A 21 18.90 16.85 7.24
CA ALA A 21 18.64 18.18 7.76
C ALA A 21 17.25 18.67 7.35
N ARG A 22 16.85 18.46 6.08
CA ARG A 22 15.51 18.81 5.61
C ARG A 22 14.42 17.97 6.29
N LEU A 23 14.65 16.68 6.49
CA LEU A 23 13.71 15.81 7.21
C LEU A 23 13.48 16.29 8.65
N LYS A 24 14.56 16.60 9.38
CA LYS A 24 14.48 17.12 10.75
C LYS A 24 13.78 18.48 10.83
N VAL A 25 14.03 19.38 9.88
CA VAL A 25 13.31 20.67 9.80
C VAL A 25 11.82 20.46 9.59
N VAL A 26 11.41 19.59 8.65
CA VAL A 26 9.99 19.27 8.44
C VAL A 26 9.37 18.64 9.69
N ALA A 27 10.08 17.73 10.36
CA ALA A 27 9.60 17.11 11.59
C ALA A 27 9.39 18.14 12.72
N ALA A 28 10.34 19.05 12.94
CA ALA A 28 10.24 20.11 13.94
C ALA A 28 9.06 21.06 13.65
N LEU A 29 8.89 21.47 12.39
CA LEU A 29 7.75 22.31 11.99
C LEU A 29 6.41 21.58 12.16
N ALA A 30 6.35 20.28 11.83
CA ALA A 30 5.15 19.48 12.02
C ALA A 30 4.77 19.30 13.50
N LEU A 31 5.76 19.36 14.41
CA LEU A 31 5.57 19.32 15.85
C LEU A 31 5.28 20.71 16.47
N GLY A 32 5.19 21.76 15.65
CA GLY A 32 4.75 23.09 16.08
C GLY A 32 5.85 24.13 16.26
N ALA A 33 7.11 23.83 15.91
CA ALA A 33 8.14 24.88 15.86
C ALA A 33 7.76 25.92 14.79
N GLY A 34 7.77 27.20 15.16
CA GLY A 34 7.27 28.30 14.29
C GLY A 34 8.35 29.25 13.80
N THR A 35 9.56 29.18 14.36
CA THR A 35 10.68 30.06 14.00
C THR A 35 11.94 29.27 13.63
N ILE A 36 12.91 29.92 13.00
CA ILE A 36 14.21 29.31 12.69
C ILE A 36 14.90 28.83 13.97
N GLU A 37 14.80 29.61 15.04
CA GLU A 37 15.38 29.36 16.34
C GLU A 37 14.71 28.17 17.04
N ASP A 38 13.38 28.12 17.05
CA ASP A 38 12.62 26.98 17.61
C ASP A 38 12.95 25.68 16.87
N VAL A 39 13.01 25.77 15.53
CA VAL A 39 13.35 24.63 14.68
C VAL A 39 14.78 24.16 14.95
N ALA A 40 15.74 25.07 15.10
CA ALA A 40 17.12 24.71 15.41
C ALA A 40 17.22 23.97 16.75
N GLY A 41 16.52 24.45 17.78
CA GLY A 41 16.44 23.81 19.09
C GLY A 41 15.81 22.42 19.02
N ALA A 42 14.64 22.30 18.39
CA ALA A 42 13.90 21.04 18.29
C ALA A 42 14.61 20.00 17.38
N ALA A 43 15.25 20.45 16.30
CA ALA A 43 15.93 19.59 15.34
C ALA A 43 17.38 19.22 15.74
N GLY A 44 17.96 19.94 16.71
CA GLY A 44 19.38 19.83 17.06
C GLY A 44 20.29 20.19 15.88
N LEU A 45 19.95 21.28 15.16
CA LEU A 45 20.67 21.72 13.97
C LEU A 45 21.20 23.15 14.13
N PRO A 46 22.36 23.49 13.51
CA PRO A 46 22.80 24.87 13.41
C PRO A 46 21.78 25.76 12.68
N LEU A 47 21.60 27.01 13.12
CA LEU A 47 20.68 27.98 12.48
C LEU A 47 20.92 28.12 10.97
N LYS A 48 22.18 28.08 10.53
CA LYS A 48 22.56 28.12 9.12
C LYS A 48 21.96 26.96 8.33
N ASP A 49 22.00 25.75 8.89
CA ASP A 49 21.52 24.54 8.23
C ASP A 49 19.99 24.53 8.17
N VAL A 50 19.34 25.01 9.23
CA VAL A 50 17.89 25.26 9.24
C VAL A 50 17.51 26.26 8.15
N ALA A 51 18.21 27.39 8.05
CA ALA A 51 17.93 28.40 7.04
C ALA A 51 18.13 27.88 5.60
N LEU A 52 19.16 27.06 5.36
CA LEU A 52 19.42 26.43 4.05
C LEU A 52 18.34 25.41 3.70
N ALA A 53 17.98 24.54 4.65
CA ALA A 53 16.93 23.54 4.51
C ALA A 53 15.57 24.21 4.25
N ALA A 54 15.17 25.18 5.09
CA ALA A 54 13.93 25.93 4.96
C ALA A 54 13.86 26.66 3.60
N ARG A 55 14.95 27.28 3.14
CA ARG A 55 15.01 27.90 1.81
C ARG A 55 14.78 26.90 0.68
N ARG A 56 15.32 25.69 0.81
CA ARG A 56 15.16 24.66 -0.23
C ARG A 56 13.74 24.09 -0.25
N LEU A 57 13.15 23.87 0.92
CA LEU A 57 11.76 23.45 1.08
C LEU A 57 10.77 24.53 0.60
N ALA A 58 11.07 25.81 0.86
CA ALA A 58 10.26 26.93 0.39
C ALA A 58 10.26 27.07 -1.13
N ARG A 59 11.40 26.85 -1.79
CA ARG A 59 11.46 26.78 -3.27
C ARG A 59 10.58 25.68 -3.86
N ALA A 60 10.32 24.61 -3.10
CA ALA A 60 9.42 23.53 -3.48
C ALA A 60 7.97 23.77 -3.02
N GLY A 61 7.68 24.89 -2.36
CA GLY A 61 6.35 25.22 -1.85
C GLY A 61 5.91 24.40 -0.64
N LEU A 62 6.82 23.68 0.03
CA LEU A 62 6.52 22.88 1.22
C LEU A 62 6.53 23.71 2.51
N VAL A 63 7.27 24.82 2.53
CA VAL A 63 7.42 25.70 3.69
C VAL A 63 7.25 27.14 3.24
N SER A 64 6.45 27.93 3.96
CA SER A 64 6.48 29.39 3.83
C SER A 64 7.50 29.98 4.80
N ARG A 65 8.10 31.09 4.40
CA ARG A 65 9.02 31.86 5.25
C ARG A 65 8.64 33.32 5.19
N ASP A 66 8.41 33.90 6.36
CA ASP A 66 8.20 35.34 6.54
C ASP A 66 9.16 35.85 7.62
N GLY A 67 10.25 36.49 7.20
CA GLY A 67 11.37 36.81 8.09
C GLY A 67 11.95 35.57 8.78
N HIS A 68 11.73 35.47 10.09
CA HIS A 68 12.12 34.36 10.95
C HIS A 68 11.01 33.31 11.14
N ALA A 69 9.76 33.65 10.81
CA ALA A 69 8.63 32.73 10.92
C ALA A 69 8.70 31.70 9.79
N LEU A 70 8.41 30.45 10.14
CA LEU A 70 8.35 29.30 9.25
C LEU A 70 7.01 28.57 9.47
N ALA A 71 6.34 28.20 8.38
CA ALA A 71 5.17 27.34 8.45
C ALA A 71 5.23 26.22 7.41
N LEU A 72 4.87 25.01 7.82
CA LEU A 72 4.82 23.83 6.96
C LEU A 72 3.45 23.74 6.26
N HIS A 73 3.45 23.57 4.94
CA HIS A 73 2.25 23.32 4.16
C HIS A 73 1.95 21.81 4.09
N THR A 74 1.36 21.27 5.15
CA THR A 74 1.05 19.84 5.29
C THR A 74 0.04 19.35 4.24
N ASP A 75 -0.85 20.22 3.78
CA ASP A 75 -1.82 19.97 2.71
C ASP A 75 -1.14 19.52 1.40
N ARG A 76 0.06 20.02 1.11
CA ARG A 76 0.81 19.72 -0.12
C ARG A 76 1.29 18.28 -0.17
N PHE A 77 1.61 17.67 0.97
CA PHE A 77 2.00 16.27 1.04
C PHE A 77 0.83 15.36 0.68
N GLY A 78 -0.36 15.62 1.25
CA GLY A 78 -1.57 14.86 0.94
C GLY A 78 -2.02 15.03 -0.51
N ALA A 79 -1.95 16.27 -1.04
CA ALA A 79 -2.28 16.55 -2.43
C ALA A 79 -1.33 15.82 -3.40
N ALA A 80 -0.02 15.85 -3.13
CA ALA A 80 0.98 15.17 -3.94
C ALA A 80 0.82 13.63 -3.92
N ALA A 81 0.53 13.05 -2.75
CA ALA A 81 0.28 11.62 -2.62
C ALA A 81 -0.96 11.17 -3.40
N ARG A 82 -2.07 11.92 -3.31
CA ARG A 82 -3.30 11.63 -4.09
C ARG A 82 -3.05 11.74 -5.59
N ALA A 83 -2.42 12.82 -6.03
CA ALA A 83 -2.09 12.99 -7.44
C ALA A 83 -1.18 11.87 -7.98
N ALA A 84 -0.26 11.36 -7.16
CA ALA A 84 0.57 10.20 -7.53
C ALA A 84 -0.25 8.91 -7.63
N ALA A 85 -1.22 8.69 -6.73
CA ALA A 85 -2.11 7.53 -6.78
C ALA A 85 -3.04 7.59 -8.00
N ASP A 86 -3.59 8.78 -8.33
CA ASP A 86 -4.46 8.97 -9.49
C ASP A 86 -3.71 8.84 -10.83
N ALA A 87 -2.42 9.19 -10.85
CA ALA A 87 -1.56 9.07 -12.02
C ALA A 87 -0.94 7.67 -12.19
N ALA A 88 -0.94 6.85 -11.14
CA ALA A 88 -0.51 5.46 -11.26
C ALA A 88 -1.50 4.72 -12.16
N PRO A 89 -1.03 3.88 -13.11
CA PRO A 89 -1.94 3.00 -13.82
C PRO A 89 -2.68 2.16 -12.78
N PRO A 90 -4.01 2.04 -12.89
CA PRO A 90 -4.75 1.16 -12.00
C PRO A 90 -4.14 -0.25 -12.11
N PRO A 91 -4.00 -0.99 -10.99
CA PRO A 91 -3.60 -2.38 -11.06
C PRO A 91 -4.55 -3.12 -12.01
N GLU A 92 -4.03 -4.09 -12.76
CA GLU A 92 -4.89 -4.95 -13.56
C GLU A 92 -5.94 -5.60 -12.63
N PRO A 93 -7.23 -5.49 -12.97
CA PRO A 93 -8.29 -6.00 -12.11
C PRO A 93 -8.16 -7.53 -11.99
N LEU A 94 -8.35 -8.02 -10.77
CA LEU A 94 -8.30 -9.45 -10.45
C LEU A 94 -9.64 -10.16 -10.74
N SER A 95 -10.72 -9.39 -10.92
CA SER A 95 -12.02 -9.87 -11.41
C SER A 95 -12.70 -8.83 -12.31
N SER A 96 -13.54 -9.30 -13.23
CA SER A 96 -14.42 -8.44 -14.03
C SER A 96 -15.62 -7.90 -13.25
N ASP A 97 -15.93 -8.49 -12.09
CA ASP A 97 -16.95 -8.01 -11.17
C ASP A 97 -16.34 -6.93 -10.22
N PRO A 98 -16.82 -5.67 -10.25
CA PRO A 98 -16.26 -4.60 -9.41
C PRO A 98 -16.33 -4.85 -7.90
N ALA A 99 -17.35 -5.58 -7.42
CA ALA A 99 -17.48 -5.89 -6.01
C ALA A 99 -16.51 -6.99 -5.58
N GLU A 100 -16.30 -7.99 -6.43
CA GLU A 100 -15.29 -9.04 -6.23
C GLU A 100 -13.88 -8.44 -6.28
N ASP A 101 -13.60 -7.61 -7.28
CA ASP A 101 -12.30 -6.94 -7.46
C ASP A 101 -11.95 -6.02 -6.29
N ALA A 102 -12.92 -5.26 -5.77
CA ALA A 102 -12.71 -4.44 -4.57
C ALA A 102 -12.34 -5.27 -3.32
N VAL A 103 -12.85 -6.50 -3.21
CA VAL A 103 -12.44 -7.42 -2.14
C VAL A 103 -11.04 -7.97 -2.43
N LEU A 104 -10.77 -8.47 -3.64
CA LEU A 104 -9.49 -9.06 -4.00
C LEU A 104 -8.34 -8.06 -3.87
N SER A 105 -8.49 -6.84 -4.39
CA SER A 105 -7.49 -5.76 -4.29
C SER A 105 -7.20 -5.34 -2.84
N ALA A 106 -8.14 -5.55 -1.91
CA ALA A 106 -7.92 -5.26 -0.49
C ALA A 106 -7.05 -6.33 0.22
N PHE A 107 -7.07 -7.58 -0.26
CA PHE A 107 -6.40 -8.71 0.38
C PHE A 107 -5.23 -9.29 -0.42
N VAL A 108 -5.13 -9.02 -1.72
CA VAL A 108 -4.07 -9.47 -2.60
C VAL A 108 -3.16 -8.30 -2.96
N ARG A 109 -1.86 -8.45 -2.72
CA ARG A 109 -0.82 -7.51 -3.16
C ARG A 109 0.34 -8.31 -3.72
N ASP A 110 0.84 -7.90 -4.88
CA ASP A 110 1.97 -8.56 -5.56
C ASP A 110 1.78 -10.09 -5.71
N GLY A 111 0.55 -10.52 -6.00
CA GLY A 111 0.20 -11.94 -6.16
C GLY A 111 0.16 -12.75 -4.85
N ARG A 112 0.17 -12.10 -3.68
CA ARG A 112 0.12 -12.75 -2.36
C ARG A 112 -1.00 -12.23 -1.50
N LEU A 113 -1.50 -13.06 -0.58
CA LEU A 113 -2.43 -12.60 0.43
C LEU A 113 -1.69 -11.85 1.53
N VAL A 114 -2.09 -10.60 1.79
CA VAL A 114 -1.57 -9.84 2.94
C VAL A 114 -2.18 -10.30 4.26
N SER A 115 -3.39 -10.86 4.21
CA SER A 115 -4.08 -11.51 5.34
C SER A 115 -5.22 -12.38 4.83
N ILE A 116 -5.65 -13.36 5.63
CA ILE A 116 -6.87 -14.12 5.36
C ILE A 116 -8.07 -13.35 5.94
N PRO A 117 -9.11 -13.01 5.16
CA PRO A 117 -10.26 -12.25 5.67
C PRO A 117 -10.98 -12.96 6.81
N ALA A 118 -11.30 -12.22 7.88
CA ALA A 118 -12.09 -12.74 9.00
C ALA A 118 -13.59 -12.88 8.64
N GLN A 119 -14.12 -11.92 7.88
CA GLN A 119 -15.52 -11.92 7.46
C GLN A 119 -15.77 -13.00 6.39
N HIS A 120 -16.75 -13.88 6.64
CA HIS A 120 -17.07 -15.03 5.79
C HIS A 120 -17.23 -14.66 4.30
N GLY A 121 -18.08 -13.67 3.98
CA GLY A 121 -18.32 -13.29 2.58
C GLY A 121 -17.06 -12.85 1.82
N LYS A 122 -16.20 -12.05 2.47
CA LYS A 122 -14.92 -11.62 1.87
C LYS A 122 -13.93 -12.78 1.75
N ARG A 123 -13.90 -13.66 2.76
CA ARG A 123 -13.06 -14.86 2.73
C ARG A 123 -13.46 -15.78 1.59
N ARG A 124 -14.75 -15.99 1.37
CA ARG A 124 -15.26 -16.79 0.26
C ARG A 124 -14.81 -16.25 -1.10
N VAL A 125 -14.96 -14.94 -1.34
CA VAL A 125 -14.47 -14.30 -2.57
C VAL A 125 -12.98 -14.59 -2.80
N VAL A 126 -12.16 -14.39 -1.77
CA VAL A 126 -10.72 -14.67 -1.84
C VAL A 126 -10.46 -16.16 -2.14
N LEU A 127 -11.14 -17.07 -1.46
CA LEU A 127 -10.96 -18.51 -1.65
C LEU A 127 -11.42 -19.00 -3.03
N GLU A 128 -12.51 -18.43 -3.57
CA GLU A 128 -12.98 -18.71 -4.93
C GLU A 128 -11.93 -18.29 -5.98
N HIS A 129 -11.24 -17.17 -5.76
CA HIS A 129 -10.10 -16.75 -6.59
C HIS A 129 -8.92 -17.73 -6.46
N LEU A 130 -8.53 -18.12 -5.23
CA LEU A 130 -7.43 -19.08 -5.00
C LEU A 130 -7.74 -20.47 -5.59
N ALA A 131 -9.00 -20.91 -5.54
CA ALA A 131 -9.43 -22.21 -6.05
C ALA A 131 -9.18 -22.35 -7.57
N ARG A 132 -9.04 -21.25 -8.31
CA ARG A 132 -8.73 -21.27 -9.76
C ARG A 132 -7.36 -21.85 -10.09
N VAL A 133 -6.43 -21.87 -9.11
CA VAL A 133 -5.11 -22.52 -9.26
C VAL A 133 -5.24 -24.05 -9.40
N PHE A 134 -6.34 -24.63 -8.93
CA PHE A 134 -6.61 -26.06 -9.04
C PHE A 134 -7.47 -26.34 -10.28
N GLU A 135 -6.95 -27.21 -11.16
CA GLU A 135 -7.66 -27.62 -12.36
C GLU A 135 -8.81 -28.58 -12.00
N PRO A 136 -10.03 -28.37 -12.54
CA PRO A 136 -11.11 -29.32 -12.40
C PRO A 136 -10.75 -30.70 -12.93
N GLY A 137 -11.12 -31.76 -12.20
CA GLY A 137 -10.84 -33.15 -12.57
C GLY A 137 -9.42 -33.65 -12.24
N VAL A 138 -8.52 -32.76 -11.82
CA VAL A 138 -7.16 -33.14 -11.38
C VAL A 138 -7.14 -33.45 -9.89
N ARG A 139 -6.41 -34.50 -9.52
CA ARG A 139 -6.17 -34.90 -8.14
C ARG A 139 -4.77 -34.48 -7.70
N TYR A 140 -4.69 -33.77 -6.60
CA TYR A 140 -3.46 -33.23 -6.04
C TYR A 140 -3.17 -33.90 -4.69
N PRO A 141 -2.02 -34.55 -4.50
CA PRO A 141 -1.59 -34.96 -3.17
C PRO A 141 -1.40 -33.73 -2.28
N GLU A 142 -1.61 -33.88 -0.97
CA GLU A 142 -1.52 -32.79 0.01
C GLU A 142 -0.22 -31.95 -0.11
N ARG A 143 0.90 -32.60 -0.45
CA ARG A 143 2.20 -31.91 -0.64
C ARG A 143 2.15 -30.89 -1.78
N GLU A 144 1.47 -31.21 -2.88
CA GLU A 144 1.33 -30.29 -4.02
C GLU A 144 0.35 -29.16 -3.71
N VAL A 145 -0.76 -29.46 -3.04
CA VAL A 145 -1.68 -28.43 -2.52
C VAL A 145 -0.94 -27.45 -1.62
N ASN A 146 -0.09 -27.96 -0.72
CA ASN A 146 0.71 -27.12 0.15
C ASN A 146 1.66 -26.21 -0.63
N ALA A 147 2.33 -26.75 -1.66
CA ALA A 147 3.24 -25.97 -2.50
C ALA A 147 2.52 -24.85 -3.26
N LEU A 148 1.36 -25.17 -3.85
CA LEU A 148 0.54 -24.20 -4.59
C LEU A 148 0.04 -23.07 -3.68
N LEU A 149 -0.43 -23.40 -2.47
CA LEU A 149 -0.94 -22.40 -1.52
C LEU A 149 0.16 -21.60 -0.82
N ALA A 150 1.36 -22.16 -0.64
CA ALA A 150 2.49 -21.47 -0.01
C ALA A 150 2.97 -20.25 -0.80
N VAL A 151 2.68 -20.20 -2.11
CA VAL A 151 2.91 -19.01 -2.94
C VAL A 151 2.05 -17.84 -2.45
N TRP A 152 0.83 -18.12 -2.00
CA TRP A 152 -0.16 -17.12 -1.61
C TRP A 152 -0.03 -16.67 -0.16
N HIS A 153 0.16 -17.59 0.78
CA HIS A 153 0.18 -17.27 2.21
C HIS A 153 0.94 -18.33 3.03
N PRO A 154 1.69 -17.93 4.08
CA PRO A 154 2.44 -18.89 4.92
C PRO A 154 1.53 -19.82 5.74
N ASP A 155 0.33 -19.37 6.12
CA ASP A 155 -0.67 -20.21 6.80
C ASP A 155 -1.43 -21.10 5.81
N VAL A 156 -0.71 -22.06 5.24
CA VAL A 156 -1.21 -23.03 4.26
C VAL A 156 -2.29 -23.93 4.86
N ALA A 157 -2.14 -24.29 6.14
CA ALA A 157 -3.09 -25.16 6.82
C ALA A 157 -4.47 -24.49 6.95
N ALA A 158 -4.51 -23.21 7.32
CA ALA A 158 -5.77 -22.46 7.36
C ALA A 158 -6.42 -22.36 5.98
N LEU A 159 -5.64 -22.03 4.94
CA LEU A 159 -6.16 -21.95 3.57
C LEU A 159 -6.77 -23.27 3.10
N ARG A 160 -6.07 -24.39 3.29
CA ARG A 160 -6.60 -25.72 2.94
C ARG A 160 -7.90 -26.03 3.67
N ARG A 161 -7.94 -25.75 4.98
CA ARG A 161 -9.14 -25.98 5.79
C ARG A 161 -10.31 -25.17 5.23
N TYR A 162 -10.13 -23.87 5.00
CA TYR A 162 -11.22 -23.04 4.48
C TYR A 162 -11.65 -23.41 3.05
N LEU A 163 -10.73 -23.81 2.17
CA LEU A 163 -11.07 -24.28 0.82
C LEU A 163 -11.97 -25.53 0.87
N VAL A 164 -11.75 -26.41 1.85
CA VAL A 164 -12.59 -27.59 2.07
C VAL A 164 -13.91 -27.22 2.75
N ASP A 165 -13.87 -26.38 3.79
CA ASP A 165 -15.07 -25.96 4.54
C ASP A 165 -16.07 -25.21 3.64
N GLU A 166 -15.58 -24.43 2.68
CA GLU A 166 -16.41 -23.72 1.68
C GLU A 166 -16.83 -24.61 0.50
N GLY A 167 -16.43 -25.88 0.48
CA GLY A 167 -16.77 -26.86 -0.57
C GLY A 167 -16.07 -26.61 -1.92
N LEU A 168 -15.03 -25.78 -1.96
CA LEU A 168 -14.27 -25.47 -3.18
C LEU A 168 -13.32 -26.61 -3.55
N LEU A 169 -12.74 -27.26 -2.52
CA LEU A 169 -11.98 -28.50 -2.66
C LEU A 169 -12.64 -29.62 -1.85
N THR A 170 -12.58 -30.84 -2.35
CA THR A 170 -12.84 -32.05 -1.55
C THR A 170 -11.51 -32.72 -1.22
N ARG A 171 -11.43 -33.37 -0.05
CA ARG A 171 -10.27 -34.15 0.39
C ARG A 171 -10.69 -35.56 0.77
N GLU A 172 -9.94 -36.54 0.27
CA GLU A 172 -10.05 -37.95 0.67
C GLU A 172 -8.66 -38.59 0.70
N ALA A 173 -8.35 -39.33 1.77
CA ALA A 173 -7.08 -40.07 1.92
C ALA A 173 -5.79 -39.25 1.64
N GLY A 174 -5.78 -37.96 1.99
CA GLY A 174 -4.62 -37.06 1.75
C GLY A 174 -4.49 -36.54 0.32
N VAL A 175 -5.51 -36.78 -0.52
CA VAL A 175 -5.62 -36.28 -1.88
C VAL A 175 -6.75 -35.26 -1.93
N TYR A 176 -6.53 -34.18 -2.67
CA TYR A 176 -7.47 -33.08 -2.86
C TYR A 176 -7.85 -32.97 -4.33
N TRP A 177 -9.06 -32.51 -4.62
CA TRP A 177 -9.45 -32.11 -5.97
C TRP A 177 -10.47 -30.98 -5.90
N ARG A 178 -10.54 -30.21 -6.98
CA ARG A 178 -11.52 -29.14 -7.08
C ARG A 178 -12.91 -29.73 -7.29
N SER A 179 -13.79 -29.45 -6.34
CA SER A 179 -15.17 -29.96 -6.28
C SER A 179 -16.21 -28.85 -6.41
N GLY A 180 -15.79 -27.58 -6.35
CA GLY A 180 -16.67 -26.42 -6.43
C GLY A 180 -15.98 -25.15 -6.95
N GLY A 181 -16.72 -24.04 -6.91
CA GLY A 181 -16.29 -22.73 -7.39
C GLY A 181 -16.71 -22.43 -8.84
N ARG A 182 -16.51 -21.18 -9.28
CA ARG A 182 -16.86 -20.71 -10.62
C ARG A 182 -15.92 -21.33 -11.67
N VAL A 183 -16.49 -22.04 -12.64
CA VAL A 183 -15.76 -22.45 -13.87
C VAL A 183 -15.92 -21.34 -14.89
N ASP A 184 -14.79 -20.83 -15.40
CA ASP A 184 -14.79 -19.98 -16.59
C ASP A 184 -15.03 -20.93 -17.78
N VAL A 185 -16.24 -20.92 -18.34
CA VAL A 185 -16.64 -21.74 -19.51
C VAL A 185 -16.42 -20.95 -20.79
#